data_AF-A0A8B6HF36-F1
#
_entry.id   AF-A0A8B6HF36-F1
#
_cell.length_a   1.000
_cell.length_b   1.000
_cell.length_c   1.000
_cell.angle_alpha   90.00
_cell.angle_beta   90.00
_cell.angle_gamma   90.00
#
_symmetry.space_group_name_H-M   'P 1'
#
loop_
_entity.id
_entity.type
_entity.pdbx_description
1 polymer ?
#
loop_
_entity_poly.entity_id
_entity_poly.type
_entity_poly.pdbx_seq_one_letter_code
_entity_poly.pdbx_strand_id
1 'polypeptide(L)'
;MPNTRNLRKIDFKRLADGNFSGTDHTATETVERREVLPETYDVERIIACRKLKRKWENQRLKFRKPIESEKKQKEGEAYLKKERERVKGYYVPIEEKPQRKANERRKKVREWVRQHRLKKKNLTKTVANNLEQTKTVANNLEQCSEISSSSDVTSTVNIVTEQLIVKLPSLATKKRTRTRVNRANAKHRRTIADLTDKNELLNRKIRTVSKRYQRLINREKKTQTIIRNPTTSSSSRNSPSTSTSIALTPRKRTIQEIREEGLTPHKVPKKIQEKLLFANVITEEIGAAWKSNGLKGKHVLKKIVNGEIIKKYKMKKMLGIKSGIRRHHFKATVCSNKLLSFPLLRKRVESREILRGDVVTFLERDDNSRMMPGKNDKKKTETGHIQKRVLNDSMLFLHLKFKTESPKKISLATFCRLRPKHICLTKHLSRNKCLCQKHQNMALALKNMKTSGANVTINPDEFVRQLKDKPLPEILSEIRNENVRYEQWKKVEMADGKKKNKNC
;
A
#
# COMPACT_ATOMS: atom_id res chain seq x y z
N MET A 1 -10.96 39.41 52.73
CA MET A 1 -11.24 40.58 51.87
C MET A 1 -11.07 40.15 50.40
N PRO A 2 -12.00 40.51 49.50
CA PRO A 2 -12.64 39.62 48.50
C PRO A 2 -11.96 39.68 47.12
N ASN A 3 -11.99 38.67 46.23
CA ASN A 3 -13.09 38.00 45.48
C ASN A 3 -13.35 38.63 44.09
N THR A 4 -13.75 37.74 43.16
CA THR A 4 -14.34 37.95 41.81
C THR A 4 -13.36 38.06 40.62
N ARG A 5 -13.30 37.07 39.71
CA ARG A 5 -14.24 36.73 38.62
C ARG A 5 -14.57 37.92 37.72
N ASN A 6 -14.04 37.92 36.49
CA ASN A 6 -14.72 38.58 35.38
C ASN A 6 -14.82 37.65 34.16
N LEU A 7 -16.04 37.16 34.00
CA LEU A 7 -16.63 36.58 32.81
C LEU A 7 -16.79 37.69 31.76
N ARG A 8 -16.57 37.38 30.49
CA ARG A 8 -17.32 38.05 29.40
C ARG A 8 -18.15 36.99 28.69
N LYS A 9 -19.39 36.83 29.17
CA LYS A 9 -20.53 36.46 28.35
C LYS A 9 -20.92 37.70 27.55
N ILE A 10 -21.15 37.55 26.25
CA ILE A 10 -21.94 38.49 25.47
C ILE A 10 -23.10 37.66 24.96
N ASP A 11 -24.29 38.00 25.45
CA ASP A 11 -25.55 37.33 25.17
C ASP A 11 -26.54 38.36 24.61
N PHE A 12 -27.16 37.97 23.50
CA PHE A 12 -28.55 38.21 23.08
C PHE A 12 -29.09 39.59 22.62
N LYS A 13 -29.79 39.50 21.47
CA LYS A 13 -31.09 40.10 21.11
C LYS A 13 -31.21 41.61 20.82
N ARG A 14 -31.49 41.91 19.54
CA ARG A 14 -32.39 42.93 18.95
C ARG A 14 -32.19 42.84 17.43
N LEU A 15 -33.15 42.76 16.52
CA LEU A 15 -34.59 43.06 16.51
C LEU A 15 -35.32 42.05 15.61
N ALA A 16 -36.51 41.65 16.04
CA ALA A 16 -37.62 41.36 15.13
C ALA A 16 -38.52 42.61 15.16
N ASP A 17 -39.04 43.01 14.00
CA ASP A 17 -40.40 43.51 13.75
C ASP A 17 -40.44 44.32 12.45
N GLY A 18 -41.34 43.94 11.55
CA GLY A 18 -41.55 44.60 10.26
C GLY A 18 -42.35 43.76 9.27
N ASN A 19 -43.64 43.53 9.56
CA ASN A 19 -44.66 43.16 8.56
C ASN A 19 -44.92 44.36 7.64
N PHE A 20 -45.08 44.17 6.32
CA PHE A 20 -46.32 44.55 5.59
C PHE A 20 -46.28 44.22 4.07
N SER A 21 -47.48 43.89 3.57
CA SER A 21 -48.02 43.90 2.19
C SER A 21 -47.42 43.01 1.11
N GLY A 22 -48.27 42.09 0.64
CA GLY A 22 -48.11 41.38 -0.62
C GLY A 22 -48.54 42.18 -1.84
N THR A 23 -48.19 41.65 -3.00
CA THR A 23 -48.90 41.78 -4.27
C THR A 23 -48.58 40.53 -5.09
N ASP A 24 -49.64 39.90 -5.60
CA ASP A 24 -49.59 38.81 -6.56
C ASP A 24 -48.97 39.29 -7.87
N HIS A 25 -48.05 38.52 -8.45
CA HIS A 25 -47.94 38.39 -9.90
C HIS A 25 -47.46 36.98 -10.28
N THR A 26 -48.34 36.32 -11.03
CA THR A 26 -48.12 35.12 -11.81
C THR A 26 -47.05 35.37 -12.89
N ALA A 27 -45.92 34.67 -12.81
CA ALA A 27 -45.03 34.49 -13.94
C ALA A 27 -44.30 33.15 -13.81
N THR A 28 -44.69 32.22 -14.67
CA THR A 28 -43.98 30.98 -14.95
C THR A 28 -42.67 31.30 -15.67
N GLU A 29 -41.56 31.36 -14.94
CA GLU A 29 -40.21 31.35 -15.52
C GLU A 29 -39.47 30.08 -15.10
N THR A 30 -39.26 29.21 -16.08
CA THR A 30 -38.33 28.08 -16.03
C THR A 30 -36.91 28.60 -15.88
N VAL A 31 -36.43 28.72 -14.63
CA VAL A 31 -35.02 28.96 -14.34
C VAL A 31 -34.29 27.62 -14.32
N GLU A 32 -33.55 27.33 -15.39
CA GLU A 32 -32.48 26.33 -15.39
C GLU A 32 -31.46 26.66 -14.29
N ARG A 33 -31.58 26.01 -13.13
CA ARG A 33 -30.49 25.92 -12.16
C ARG A 33 -29.36 25.11 -12.79
N ARG A 34 -28.37 25.80 -13.36
CA ARG A 34 -27.02 25.25 -13.51
C ARG A 34 -26.47 24.95 -12.11
N GLU A 35 -26.58 23.69 -11.70
CA GLU A 35 -25.85 23.14 -10.58
C GLU A 35 -24.35 23.24 -10.86
N VAL A 36 -23.69 24.26 -10.30
CA VAL A 36 -22.23 24.33 -10.28
C VAL A 36 -21.73 23.27 -9.30
N LEU A 37 -21.33 22.13 -9.86
CA LEU A 37 -20.73 20.99 -9.17
C LEU A 37 -19.53 21.41 -8.27
N PRO A 38 -19.46 20.93 -7.01
CA PRO A 38 -18.41 21.28 -6.04
C PRO A 38 -17.10 20.48 -6.24
N GLU A 39 -16.68 20.26 -7.50
CA GLU A 39 -15.58 19.34 -7.84
C GLU A 39 -14.17 19.96 -7.78
N THR A 40 -14.04 21.28 -7.74
CA THR A 40 -12.74 21.97 -7.83
C THR A 40 -12.02 22.10 -6.49
N TYR A 41 -12.74 22.13 -5.37
CA TYR A 41 -12.18 22.44 -4.05
C TYR A 41 -11.31 21.32 -3.44
N ASP A 42 -11.50 20.05 -3.84
CA ASP A 42 -10.83 18.92 -3.19
C ASP A 42 -9.42 18.62 -3.74
N VAL A 43 -9.18 18.86 -5.03
CA VAL A 43 -7.86 18.66 -5.65
C VAL A 43 -6.89 19.72 -5.18
N GLU A 44 -7.36 20.96 -5.10
CA GLU A 44 -6.58 22.10 -4.61
C GLU A 44 -6.16 21.91 -3.15
N ARG A 45 -7.05 21.38 -2.30
CA ARG A 45 -6.73 21.04 -0.90
C ARG A 45 -5.66 19.97 -0.75
N ILE A 46 -5.69 18.93 -1.58
CA ILE A 46 -4.67 17.86 -1.56
C ILE A 46 -3.32 18.39 -2.05
N ILE A 47 -3.32 19.24 -3.09
CA ILE A 47 -2.12 19.92 -3.57
C ILE A 47 -1.58 20.86 -2.49
N ALA A 48 -2.44 21.62 -1.81
CA ALA A 48 -2.09 22.49 -0.70
C ALA A 48 -1.49 21.70 0.47
N CYS A 49 -2.06 20.56 0.86
CA CYS A 49 -1.50 19.68 1.89
C CYS A 49 -0.11 19.13 1.51
N ARG A 50 0.12 18.76 0.25
CA ARG A 50 1.44 18.31 -0.22
C ARG A 50 2.46 19.45 -0.25
N LYS A 51 2.04 20.65 -0.67
CA LYS A 51 2.86 21.87 -0.62
C LYS A 51 3.21 22.21 0.82
N LEU A 52 2.26 22.16 1.75
CA LEU A 52 2.47 22.37 3.19
C LEU A 52 3.43 21.34 3.79
N LYS A 53 3.30 20.06 3.44
CA LYS A 53 4.22 19.01 3.91
C LYS A 53 5.65 19.26 3.43
N ARG A 54 5.82 19.62 2.15
CA ARG A 54 7.14 19.99 1.60
C ARG A 54 7.69 21.25 2.24
N LYS A 55 6.84 22.26 2.51
CA LYS A 55 7.22 23.49 3.21
C LYS A 55 7.72 23.18 4.63
N TRP A 56 7.02 22.31 5.35
CA TRP A 56 7.43 21.81 6.67
C TRP A 56 8.74 21.01 6.64
N GLU A 57 8.92 20.11 5.67
CA GLU A 57 10.18 19.36 5.51
C GLU A 57 11.35 20.30 5.18
N ASN A 58 11.13 21.28 4.32
CA ASN A 58 12.14 22.28 3.97
C ASN A 58 12.47 23.21 5.15
N GLN A 59 11.47 23.66 5.92
CA GLN A 59 11.71 24.44 7.15
C GLN A 59 12.48 23.61 8.17
N ARG A 60 12.10 22.36 8.41
CA ARG A 60 12.82 21.46 9.31
C ARG A 60 14.28 21.25 8.87
N LEU A 61 14.53 21.13 7.57
CA LEU A 61 15.89 21.03 7.03
C LEU A 61 16.67 22.35 7.16
N LYS A 62 16.01 23.51 6.99
CA LYS A 62 16.60 24.84 7.20
C LYS A 62 17.03 25.05 8.66
N PHE A 63 16.30 24.53 9.64
CA PHE A 63 16.71 24.62 11.05
C PHE A 63 17.74 23.56 11.44
N ARG A 64 17.66 22.35 10.87
CA ARG A 64 18.56 21.25 11.22
C ARG A 64 19.97 21.42 10.68
N LYS A 65 20.12 21.89 9.44
CA LYS A 65 21.44 22.01 8.78
C LYS A 65 22.41 22.98 9.51
N PRO A 66 21.99 24.18 9.96
CA PRO A 66 22.84 25.10 10.72
C PRO A 66 23.27 24.50 12.07
N ILE A 67 22.36 23.85 12.79
CA ILE A 67 22.67 23.21 14.08
C ILE A 67 23.67 22.07 13.89
N GLU A 68 23.54 21.29 12.82
CA GLU A 68 24.50 20.22 12.49
C GLU A 68 25.85 20.78 12.03
N SER A 69 25.89 21.90 11.29
CA SER A 69 27.15 22.56 10.90
C SER A 69 27.85 23.24 12.08
N GLU A 70 27.10 23.89 12.98
CA GLU A 70 27.65 24.48 14.21
C GLU A 70 28.20 23.42 15.16
N LYS A 71 27.48 22.30 15.32
CA LYS A 71 28.00 21.15 16.09
C LYS A 71 29.26 20.57 15.44
N LYS A 72 29.29 20.46 14.12
CA LYS A 72 30.46 19.99 13.37
C LYS A 72 31.66 20.95 13.50
N GLN A 73 31.42 22.26 13.58
CA GLN A 73 32.46 23.27 13.83
C GLN A 73 32.93 23.28 15.30
N LYS A 74 32.02 23.14 16.27
CA LYS A 74 32.34 23.13 17.71
C LYS A 74 33.04 21.84 18.16
N GLU A 75 32.55 20.68 17.69
CA GLU A 75 33.06 19.37 18.11
C GLU A 75 34.12 18.79 17.15
N GLY A 76 34.29 19.38 15.95
CA GLY A 76 35.35 19.08 15.00
C GLY A 76 35.60 17.58 14.78
N GLU A 77 36.77 17.12 15.24
CA GLU A 77 37.23 15.74 15.07
C GLU A 77 36.47 14.72 15.93
N ALA A 78 35.94 15.14 17.08
CA ALA A 78 35.12 14.29 17.95
C ALA A 78 33.76 13.98 17.32
N TYR A 79 33.16 14.94 16.62
CA TYR A 79 31.94 14.72 15.82
C TYR A 79 32.21 13.74 14.68
N LEU A 80 33.33 13.90 13.97
CA LEU A 80 33.75 12.98 12.90
C LEU A 80 34.04 11.58 13.43
N LYS A 81 34.59 11.44 14.65
CA LYS A 81 34.81 10.15 15.32
C LYS A 81 33.49 9.47 15.68
N LYS A 82 32.55 10.18 16.32
CA LYS A 82 31.19 9.67 16.58
C LYS A 82 30.46 9.27 15.30
N GLU A 83 30.62 10.04 14.24
CA GLU A 83 29.98 9.74 12.96
C GLU A 83 30.64 8.52 12.28
N ARG A 84 31.97 8.39 12.36
CA ARG A 84 32.69 7.18 11.93
C ARG A 84 32.24 5.94 12.70
N GLU A 85 32.07 6.03 14.01
CA GLU A 85 31.56 4.94 14.86
C GLU A 85 30.09 4.60 14.55
N ARG A 86 29.25 5.61 14.35
CA ARG A 86 27.86 5.44 13.92
C ARG A 86 27.79 4.72 12.58
N VAL A 87 28.60 5.14 11.61
CA VAL A 87 28.67 4.53 10.27
C VAL A 87 29.21 3.10 10.36
N LYS A 88 30.24 2.83 11.16
CA LYS A 88 30.75 1.46 11.43
C LYS A 88 29.66 0.54 12.00
N GLY A 89 28.71 1.05 12.79
CA GLY A 89 27.56 0.27 13.28
C GLY A 89 26.58 -0.20 12.18
N TYR A 90 26.52 0.48 11.03
CA TYR A 90 25.63 0.13 9.91
C TYR A 90 26.37 -0.44 8.70
N TYR A 91 27.67 -0.18 8.58
CA TYR A 91 28.52 -0.57 7.47
C TYR A 91 29.44 -1.70 7.91
N VAL A 92 29.07 -2.93 7.55
CA VAL A 92 29.98 -4.09 7.62
C VAL A 92 30.61 -4.23 6.23
N PRO A 93 31.94 -4.12 6.08
CA PRO A 93 32.66 -4.43 4.86
C PRO A 93 32.20 -5.76 4.24
N ILE A 94 32.31 -5.88 2.92
CA ILE A 94 31.84 -7.09 2.22
C ILE A 94 32.70 -8.31 2.59
N GLU A 95 34.00 -8.12 2.75
CA GLU A 95 34.97 -9.15 3.13
C GLU A 95 34.77 -9.70 4.55
N GLU A 96 34.35 -8.86 5.50
CA GLU A 96 34.16 -9.24 6.91
C GLU A 96 32.81 -9.94 7.19
N LYS A 97 31.95 -10.11 6.17
CA LYS A 97 30.67 -10.79 6.36
C LYS A 97 30.89 -12.31 6.43
N PRO A 98 30.54 -12.98 7.55
CA PRO A 98 30.59 -14.43 7.61
C PRO A 98 29.70 -15.03 6.52
N GLN A 99 30.23 -15.99 5.75
CA GLN A 99 29.53 -16.72 4.67
C GLN A 99 28.12 -17.16 5.11
N ARG A 100 27.97 -17.56 6.38
CA ARG A 100 26.72 -17.95 7.04
C ARG A 100 25.67 -16.82 7.07
N LYS A 101 26.04 -15.59 7.47
CA LYS A 101 25.11 -14.43 7.51
C LYS A 101 24.73 -13.97 6.10
N ALA A 102 25.64 -14.06 5.13
CA ALA A 102 25.34 -13.81 3.73
C ALA A 102 24.32 -14.82 3.18
N ASN A 103 24.49 -16.10 3.50
CA ASN A 103 23.56 -17.17 3.12
C ASN A 103 22.18 -17.01 3.77
N GLU A 104 22.10 -16.61 5.05
CA GLU A 104 20.83 -16.28 5.71
C GLU A 104 20.11 -15.12 5.04
N ARG A 105 20.84 -14.06 4.67
CA ARG A 105 20.26 -12.93 3.94
C ARG A 105 19.75 -13.35 2.56
N ARG A 106 20.53 -14.17 1.82
CA ARG A 106 20.09 -14.75 0.54
C ARG A 106 18.84 -15.61 0.72
N LYS A 107 18.75 -16.41 1.78
CA LYS A 107 17.56 -17.20 2.13
C LYS A 107 16.35 -16.31 2.41
N LYS A 108 16.50 -15.25 3.22
CA LYS A 108 15.44 -14.25 3.48
C LYS A 108 14.97 -13.54 2.21
N VAL A 109 15.89 -13.16 1.32
CA VAL A 109 15.55 -12.55 0.03
C VAL A 109 14.80 -13.54 -0.87
N ARG A 110 15.25 -14.79 -0.95
CA ARG A 110 14.54 -15.85 -1.69
C ARG A 110 13.12 -16.07 -1.16
N GLU A 111 12.95 -16.13 0.15
CA GLU A 111 11.65 -16.23 0.82
C GLU A 111 10.75 -15.05 0.48
N TRP A 112 11.27 -13.83 0.56
CA TRP A 112 10.53 -12.61 0.24
C TRP A 112 10.09 -12.57 -1.24
N VAL A 113 10.99 -12.92 -2.16
CA VAL A 113 10.67 -13.04 -3.60
C VAL A 113 9.62 -14.12 -3.84
N ARG A 114 9.72 -15.28 -3.16
CA ARG A 114 8.71 -16.35 -3.23
C ARG A 114 7.33 -15.85 -2.80
N GLN A 115 7.25 -15.18 -1.65
CA GLN A 115 6.00 -14.60 -1.13
C GLN A 115 5.43 -13.54 -2.08
N HIS A 116 6.28 -12.68 -2.65
CA HIS A 116 5.87 -11.69 -3.64
C HIS A 116 5.28 -12.35 -4.90
N ARG A 117 5.94 -13.40 -5.43
CA ARG A 117 5.45 -14.16 -6.59
C ARG A 117 4.13 -14.87 -6.30
N LEU A 118 4.00 -15.49 -5.12
CA LEU A 118 2.77 -16.15 -4.68
C LEU A 118 1.61 -15.15 -4.60
N LYS A 119 1.86 -13.98 -4.01
CA LYS A 119 0.88 -12.89 -3.92
C LYS A 119 0.48 -12.38 -5.31
N LYS A 120 1.42 -12.24 -6.25
CA LYS A 120 1.11 -11.87 -7.64
C LYS A 120 0.26 -12.94 -8.33
N LYS A 121 0.59 -14.23 -8.17
CA LYS A 121 -0.17 -15.37 -8.73
C LYS A 121 -1.59 -15.45 -8.16
N ASN A 122 -1.77 -15.19 -6.87
CA ASN A 122 -3.10 -15.16 -6.24
C ASN A 122 -3.92 -13.95 -6.73
N LEU A 123 -3.28 -12.81 -6.97
CA LEU A 123 -3.93 -11.64 -7.55
C LEU A 123 -4.37 -11.91 -8.99
N THR A 124 -3.55 -12.55 -9.81
CA THR A 124 -3.94 -12.91 -11.19
C THR A 124 -5.06 -13.94 -11.21
N LYS A 125 -5.03 -14.94 -10.31
CA LYS A 125 -6.13 -15.91 -10.17
C LYS A 125 -7.44 -15.25 -9.75
N THR A 126 -7.40 -14.34 -8.78
CA THR A 126 -8.62 -13.62 -8.35
C THR A 126 -9.16 -12.71 -9.46
N VAL A 127 -8.30 -12.07 -10.24
CA VAL A 127 -8.73 -11.30 -11.42
C VAL A 127 -9.35 -12.20 -12.49
N ALA A 128 -8.76 -13.37 -12.76
CA ALA A 128 -9.31 -14.35 -13.71
C ALA A 128 -10.69 -14.87 -13.27
N ASN A 129 -10.83 -15.27 -12.00
CA ASN A 129 -12.11 -15.74 -11.47
C ASN A 129 -13.20 -14.66 -11.50
N ASN A 130 -12.85 -13.40 -11.22
CA ASN A 130 -13.80 -12.29 -11.33
C ASN A 130 -14.20 -12.03 -12.79
N LEU A 131 -13.29 -12.22 -13.75
CA LEU A 131 -13.57 -12.07 -15.17
C LEU A 131 -14.51 -13.19 -15.67
N GLU A 132 -14.29 -14.43 -15.24
CA GLU A 132 -15.19 -15.55 -15.53
C GLU A 132 -16.57 -15.32 -14.92
N GLN A 133 -16.66 -14.84 -13.68
CA GLN A 133 -17.94 -14.47 -13.06
C GLN A 133 -18.66 -13.33 -13.79
N THR A 134 -17.94 -12.34 -14.34
CA THR A 134 -18.58 -11.30 -15.15
C THR A 134 -19.06 -11.81 -16.51
N LYS A 135 -18.38 -12.81 -17.09
CA LYS A 135 -18.82 -13.45 -18.34
C LYS A 135 -20.05 -14.33 -18.14
N THR A 136 -20.13 -15.07 -17.03
CA THR A 136 -21.32 -15.86 -16.72
C THR A 136 -22.53 -15.00 -16.39
N VAL A 137 -22.33 -13.86 -15.71
CA VAL A 137 -23.41 -12.89 -15.45
C VAL A 137 -23.88 -12.21 -16.75
N ALA A 138 -22.97 -11.92 -17.69
CA ALA A 138 -23.34 -11.38 -19.00
C ALA A 138 -24.14 -12.39 -19.85
N ASN A 139 -23.70 -13.65 -19.90
CA ASN A 139 -24.43 -14.71 -20.61
C ASN A 139 -25.81 -14.98 -19.99
N ASN A 140 -25.94 -14.93 -18.66
CA ASN A 140 -27.23 -15.08 -17.99
C ASN A 140 -28.16 -13.86 -18.22
N LEU A 141 -27.62 -12.68 -18.54
CA LEU A 141 -28.40 -11.48 -18.83
C LEU A 141 -28.91 -11.49 -20.29
N GLU A 142 -28.11 -12.01 -21.23
CA GLU A 142 -28.56 -12.25 -22.62
C GLU A 142 -29.63 -13.35 -22.69
N GLN A 143 -29.54 -14.38 -21.83
CA GLN A 143 -30.55 -15.43 -21.75
C GLN A 143 -31.88 -14.96 -21.09
N CYS A 144 -31.88 -13.82 -20.39
CA CYS A 144 -33.10 -13.20 -19.84
C CYS A 144 -33.81 -12.26 -20.84
N SER A 145 -33.17 -11.89 -21.95
CA SER A 145 -33.78 -11.03 -22.99
C SER A 145 -34.50 -11.79 -24.11
N GLU A 146 -34.39 -13.13 -24.16
CA GLU A 146 -35.07 -13.96 -25.17
C GLU A 146 -36.30 -14.73 -24.65
N ILE A 147 -36.65 -14.60 -23.37
CA ILE A 147 -37.84 -15.25 -22.78
C ILE A 147 -38.79 -14.17 -22.25
N SER A 148 -39.43 -13.47 -23.18
CA SER A 148 -40.67 -12.74 -22.94
C SER A 148 -41.68 -13.11 -24.03
N SER A 149 -42.07 -14.39 -24.01
CA SER A 149 -43.38 -14.83 -24.49
C SER A 149 -43.68 -16.21 -23.91
N SER A 150 -44.92 -16.37 -23.47
CA SER A 150 -45.57 -17.59 -22.96
C SER A 150 -45.39 -17.94 -21.48
N SER A 151 -46.48 -18.51 -20.99
CA SER A 151 -47.07 -18.51 -19.66
C SER A 151 -46.71 -19.73 -18.81
N ASP A 152 -46.90 -19.58 -17.50
CA ASP A 152 -47.17 -20.59 -16.45
C ASP A 152 -46.44 -21.95 -16.47
N VAL A 153 -45.83 -22.29 -15.33
CA VAL A 153 -46.13 -23.46 -14.48
C VAL A 153 -44.94 -23.74 -13.55
N THR A 154 -45.25 -23.79 -12.26
CA THR A 154 -44.39 -24.27 -11.17
C THR A 154 -43.84 -25.67 -11.43
N SER A 155 -42.52 -25.86 -11.35
CA SER A 155 -41.94 -27.17 -11.02
C SER A 155 -40.51 -27.06 -10.47
N THR A 156 -40.33 -27.72 -9.32
CA THR A 156 -39.08 -27.89 -8.58
C THR A 156 -38.11 -28.79 -9.35
N VAL A 157 -36.88 -28.30 -9.57
CA VAL A 157 -35.81 -29.05 -10.24
C VAL A 157 -35.21 -30.10 -9.30
N ASN A 158 -35.53 -31.37 -9.55
CA ASN A 158 -34.85 -32.55 -9.01
C ASN A 158 -33.51 -32.76 -9.73
N ILE A 159 -32.42 -32.77 -8.96
CA ILE A 159 -31.09 -33.17 -9.45
C ILE A 159 -31.01 -34.70 -9.39
N VAL A 160 -31.08 -35.35 -10.55
CA VAL A 160 -30.86 -36.79 -10.70
C VAL A 160 -29.35 -37.03 -10.83
N THR A 161 -28.75 -37.69 -9.84
CA THR A 161 -27.43 -38.32 -9.99
C THR A 161 -27.64 -39.78 -10.40
N GLU A 162 -27.20 -40.14 -11.59
CA GLU A 162 -27.18 -41.51 -12.10
C GLU A 162 -26.32 -42.42 -11.20
N GLN A 163 -26.94 -43.44 -10.60
CA GLN A 163 -26.23 -44.55 -9.97
C GLN A 163 -26.38 -45.80 -10.84
N LEU A 164 -25.23 -46.34 -11.27
CA LEU A 164 -25.11 -47.62 -11.96
C LEU A 164 -25.68 -48.77 -11.09
N ILE A 165 -26.78 -49.36 -11.53
CA ILE A 165 -27.36 -50.57 -10.92
C ILE A 165 -26.76 -51.79 -11.63
N VAL A 166 -25.79 -52.45 -11.00
CA VAL A 166 -25.30 -53.77 -11.41
C VAL A 166 -26.27 -54.83 -10.89
N LYS A 167 -27.02 -55.50 -11.79
CA LYS A 167 -27.82 -56.68 -11.45
C LYS A 167 -26.92 -57.92 -11.44
N LEU A 168 -26.73 -58.53 -10.27
CA LEU A 168 -26.12 -59.85 -10.13
C LEU A 168 -27.18 -60.96 -10.18
N PRO A 169 -26.91 -62.12 -10.81
CA PRO A 169 -27.84 -63.25 -10.83
C PRO A 169 -27.98 -63.86 -9.42
N SER A 170 -29.22 -64.03 -8.97
CA SER A 170 -29.52 -64.59 -7.66
C SER A 170 -29.22 -66.09 -7.60
N LEU A 171 -28.09 -66.47 -6.99
CA LEU A 171 -27.90 -67.85 -6.53
C LEU A 171 -28.85 -68.12 -5.36
N ALA A 172 -29.77 -69.05 -5.61
CA ALA A 172 -30.74 -69.57 -4.67
C ALA A 172 -30.02 -70.14 -3.42
N THR A 173 -30.02 -69.36 -2.34
CA THR A 173 -29.72 -69.88 -1.01
C THR A 173 -30.96 -69.76 -0.15
N LYS A 174 -31.33 -70.89 0.45
CA LYS A 174 -32.54 -71.14 1.26
C LYS A 174 -32.95 -69.90 2.06
N LYS A 175 -34.22 -69.47 1.91
CA LYS A 175 -34.87 -68.38 2.66
C LYS A 175 -34.74 -68.58 4.17
N ARG A 176 -33.58 -68.24 4.76
CA ARG A 176 -33.50 -67.91 6.18
C ARG A 176 -34.34 -66.66 6.34
N THR A 177 -35.41 -66.76 7.13
CA THR A 177 -36.40 -65.71 7.31
C THR A 177 -35.70 -64.37 7.54
N ARG A 178 -35.98 -63.39 6.65
CA ARG A 178 -35.39 -62.03 6.65
C ARG A 178 -35.40 -61.38 8.04
N THR A 179 -36.37 -61.77 8.87
CA THR A 179 -36.52 -61.40 10.28
C THR A 179 -35.38 -61.90 11.18
N ARG A 180 -34.83 -63.11 11.00
CA ARG A 180 -33.72 -63.64 11.81
C ARG A 180 -32.40 -62.95 11.50
N VAL A 181 -32.13 -62.66 10.21
CA VAL A 181 -30.95 -61.89 9.78
C VAL A 181 -31.04 -60.46 10.31
N ASN A 182 -32.22 -59.83 10.22
CA ASN A 182 -32.43 -58.49 10.78
C ASN A 182 -32.27 -58.47 12.31
N ARG A 183 -32.72 -59.51 13.02
CA ARG A 183 -32.55 -59.63 14.48
C ARG A 183 -31.07 -59.84 14.86
N ALA A 184 -30.32 -60.62 14.09
CA ALA A 184 -28.87 -60.78 14.25
C ALA A 184 -28.13 -59.46 13.98
N ASN A 185 -28.47 -58.76 12.90
CA ASN A 185 -27.90 -57.45 12.55
C ASN A 185 -28.24 -56.39 13.62
N ALA A 186 -29.45 -56.41 14.18
CA ALA A 186 -29.82 -55.52 15.29
C ALA A 186 -28.99 -55.82 16.56
N LYS A 187 -28.75 -57.10 16.87
CA LYS A 187 -27.86 -57.49 17.98
C LYS A 187 -26.42 -57.02 17.74
N HIS A 188 -25.90 -57.19 16.52
CA HIS A 188 -24.56 -56.71 16.16
C HIS A 188 -24.44 -55.18 16.25
N ARG A 189 -25.46 -54.43 15.80
CA ARG A 189 -25.48 -52.97 15.94
C ARG A 189 -25.46 -52.52 17.39
N ARG A 190 -26.18 -53.20 18.29
CA ARG A 190 -26.14 -52.92 19.74
C ARG A 190 -24.76 -53.21 20.33
N THR A 191 -24.15 -54.36 19.99
CA THR A 191 -22.79 -54.66 20.46
C THR A 191 -21.75 -53.67 19.93
N ILE A 192 -21.90 -53.18 18.70
CA ILE A 192 -21.03 -52.14 18.16
C ILE A 192 -21.20 -50.84 18.96
N ALA A 193 -22.44 -50.43 19.25
CA ALA A 193 -22.72 -49.25 20.07
C ALA A 193 -22.11 -49.37 21.49
N ASP A 194 -22.28 -50.52 22.15
CA ASP A 194 -21.70 -50.76 23.48
C ASP A 194 -20.16 -50.72 23.44
N LEU A 195 -19.55 -51.27 22.38
CA LEU A 195 -18.10 -51.23 22.20
C LEU A 195 -17.59 -49.82 21.89
N THR A 196 -18.35 -49.00 21.14
CA THR A 196 -18.00 -47.60 20.91
C THR A 196 -18.05 -46.79 22.20
N ASP A 197 -19.06 -47.01 23.04
CA ASP A 197 -19.19 -46.33 24.34
C ASP A 197 -18.08 -46.74 25.31
N LYS A 198 -17.74 -48.03 25.36
CA LYS A 198 -16.60 -48.54 26.15
C LYS A 198 -15.27 -47.96 25.67
N ASN A 199 -15.06 -47.86 24.36
CA ASN A 199 -13.87 -47.21 23.81
C ASN A 199 -13.82 -45.73 24.15
N GLU A 200 -14.95 -45.03 24.12
CA GLU A 200 -15.00 -43.63 24.54
C GLU A 200 -14.66 -43.46 26.02
N LEU A 201 -15.19 -44.34 26.88
CA LEU A 201 -14.88 -44.37 28.32
C LEU A 201 -13.39 -44.66 28.57
N LEU A 202 -12.80 -45.63 27.87
CA LEU A 202 -11.36 -45.92 27.96
C LEU A 202 -10.52 -44.72 27.51
N ASN A 203 -10.90 -44.06 26.42
CA ASN A 203 -10.23 -42.84 25.97
C ASN A 203 -10.32 -41.70 26.99
N ARG A 204 -11.46 -41.54 27.68
CA ARG A 204 -11.61 -40.60 28.81
C ARG A 204 -10.66 -40.98 29.97
N LYS A 205 -10.58 -42.27 30.33
CA LYS A 205 -9.64 -42.77 31.36
C LYS A 205 -8.18 -42.50 30.97
N ILE A 206 -7.77 -42.82 29.74
CA ILE A 206 -6.42 -42.55 29.23
C ILE A 206 -6.09 -41.05 29.32
N ARG A 207 -7.02 -40.16 28.93
CA ARG A 207 -6.83 -38.71 29.08
C ARG A 207 -6.65 -38.27 30.53
N THR A 208 -7.41 -38.85 31.47
CA THR A 208 -7.26 -38.53 32.90
C THR A 208 -5.93 -39.02 33.46
N VAL A 209 -5.51 -40.24 33.13
CA VAL A 209 -4.22 -40.81 33.55
C VAL A 209 -3.06 -40.03 32.94
N SER A 210 -3.11 -39.69 31.65
CA SER A 210 -2.10 -38.88 30.97
C SER A 210 -1.94 -37.50 31.62
N LYS A 211 -3.03 -36.82 31.99
CA LYS A 211 -2.99 -35.57 32.75
C LYS A 211 -2.37 -35.76 34.14
N ARG A 212 -2.68 -36.86 34.83
CA ARG A 212 -2.09 -37.19 36.14
C ARG A 212 -0.58 -37.43 36.02
N TYR A 213 -0.16 -38.18 35.01
CA TYR A 213 1.25 -38.45 34.71
C TYR A 213 2.02 -37.17 34.37
N GLN A 214 1.46 -36.27 33.55
CA GLN A 214 2.06 -34.96 33.28
C GLN A 214 2.21 -34.10 34.54
N ARG A 215 1.26 -34.16 35.48
CA ARG A 215 1.38 -33.46 36.78
C ARG A 215 2.50 -34.04 37.63
N LEU A 216 2.71 -35.36 37.62
CA LEU A 216 3.82 -36.02 38.32
C LEU A 216 5.16 -35.61 37.72
N ILE A 217 5.31 -35.65 36.39
CA ILE A 217 6.53 -35.17 35.70
C ILE A 217 6.81 -33.70 36.05
N ASN A 218 5.78 -32.84 36.09
CA ASN A 218 5.98 -31.43 36.43
C ASN A 218 6.34 -31.23 37.91
N ARG A 219 5.87 -32.10 38.82
CA ARG A 219 6.30 -32.12 40.22
C ARG A 219 7.75 -32.56 40.35
N GLU A 220 8.15 -33.62 39.66
CA GLU A 220 9.54 -34.10 39.61
C GLU A 220 10.50 -33.05 39.02
N LYS A 221 10.11 -32.38 37.93
CA LYS A 221 10.91 -31.27 37.39
C LYS A 221 11.05 -30.13 38.40
N LYS A 222 10.00 -29.83 39.15
CA LYS A 222 10.02 -28.79 40.19
C LYS A 222 10.90 -29.17 41.38
N THR A 223 10.88 -30.43 41.82
CA THR A 223 11.77 -30.91 42.88
C THR A 223 13.22 -30.99 42.41
N GLN A 224 13.49 -31.44 41.18
CA GLN A 224 14.84 -31.43 40.59
C GLN A 224 15.42 -30.02 40.44
N THR A 225 14.61 -29.00 40.14
CA THR A 225 15.06 -27.60 40.14
C THR A 225 15.38 -27.06 41.54
N ILE A 226 14.75 -27.59 42.59
CA ILE A 226 15.02 -27.20 43.98
C ILE A 226 16.30 -27.88 44.48
N ILE A 227 16.54 -29.14 44.09
CA ILE A 227 17.72 -29.91 44.49
C ILE A 227 19.00 -29.40 43.80
N ARG A 228 18.91 -28.89 42.56
CA ARG A 228 20.08 -28.40 41.81
C ARG A 228 20.61 -27.03 42.26
N ASN A 229 19.83 -26.21 42.98
CA ASN A 229 20.27 -24.91 43.48
C ASN A 229 19.87 -24.73 44.96
N PRO A 230 20.68 -25.21 45.93
CA PRO A 230 20.36 -25.06 47.34
C PRO A 230 20.78 -23.72 47.96
N THR A 231 21.27 -22.75 47.19
CA THR A 231 21.89 -21.55 47.78
C THR A 231 21.34 -20.24 47.21
N THR A 232 21.19 -19.27 48.12
CA THR A 232 20.94 -17.83 47.92
C THR A 232 19.48 -17.36 47.84
N SER A 233 18.79 -17.50 48.96
CA SER A 233 17.81 -16.52 49.42
C SER A 233 18.51 -15.22 49.84
N SER A 234 18.86 -14.36 48.89
CA SER A 234 18.99 -12.90 49.10
C SER A 234 19.45 -12.20 47.81
N SER A 235 18.77 -11.09 47.50
CA SER A 235 19.26 -9.99 46.64
C SER A 235 19.69 -10.31 45.19
N SER A 236 18.76 -10.16 44.25
CA SER A 236 18.82 -9.02 43.33
C SER A 236 17.54 -8.91 42.48
N ARG A 237 16.93 -7.74 42.54
CA ARG A 237 16.01 -7.27 41.50
C ARG A 237 16.85 -6.92 40.27
N ASN A 238 16.22 -7.05 39.10
CA ASN A 238 16.65 -6.58 37.78
C ASN A 238 17.29 -7.64 36.88
N SER A 239 16.43 -8.45 36.26
CA SER A 239 16.58 -8.87 34.86
C SER A 239 15.21 -9.29 34.31
N PRO A 240 14.67 -8.64 33.26
CA PRO A 240 13.41 -9.05 32.66
C PRO A 240 13.66 -10.27 31.77
N SER A 241 13.51 -11.46 32.32
CA SER A 241 13.49 -12.69 31.53
C SER A 241 12.22 -12.71 30.67
N THR A 242 12.43 -12.74 29.36
CA THR A 242 11.45 -13.05 28.31
C THR A 242 10.84 -14.43 28.57
N SER A 243 9.86 -14.47 29.46
CA SER A 243 8.92 -15.58 29.59
C SER A 243 7.69 -15.27 28.74
N THR A 244 7.32 -16.23 27.90
CA THR A 244 6.14 -16.21 27.05
C THR A 244 4.93 -15.77 27.88
N SER A 245 4.39 -14.58 27.61
CA SER A 245 3.32 -13.95 28.37
C SER A 245 2.09 -14.84 28.40
N ILE A 246 1.86 -15.54 29.51
CA ILE A 246 0.58 -16.20 29.79
C ILE A 246 -0.44 -15.07 29.84
N ALA A 247 -1.40 -15.06 28.90
CA ALA A 247 -2.43 -14.04 28.85
C ALA A 247 -3.17 -14.03 30.20
N LEU A 248 -3.00 -12.95 30.96
CA LEU A 248 -3.67 -12.75 32.24
C LEU A 248 -5.17 -12.62 31.98
N THR A 249 -5.99 -13.23 32.83
CA THR A 249 -7.44 -13.04 32.78
C THR A 249 -7.79 -11.59 33.18
N PRO A 250 -8.91 -11.02 32.69
CA PRO A 250 -9.32 -9.65 33.02
C PRO A 250 -9.35 -9.38 34.54
N ARG A 251 -9.76 -10.38 35.32
CA ARG A 251 -9.79 -10.29 36.79
C ARG A 251 -8.40 -10.22 37.41
N LYS A 252 -7.47 -11.06 36.96
CA LYS A 252 -6.06 -11.01 37.43
C LYS A 252 -5.39 -9.70 37.02
N ARG A 253 -5.68 -9.23 35.81
CA ARG A 253 -5.21 -7.95 35.29
C ARG A 253 -5.72 -6.77 36.12
N THR A 254 -7.00 -6.78 36.50
CA THR A 254 -7.60 -5.75 37.37
C THR A 254 -6.93 -5.71 38.74
N ILE A 255 -6.70 -6.89 39.35
CA ILE A 255 -5.99 -6.99 40.63
C ILE A 255 -4.54 -6.50 40.49
N GLN A 256 -3.88 -6.81 39.37
CA GLN A 256 -2.54 -6.33 39.09
C GLN A 256 -2.49 -4.81 38.93
N GLU A 257 -3.42 -4.22 38.15
CA GLU A 257 -3.52 -2.76 38.00
C GLU A 257 -3.75 -2.06 39.36
N ILE A 258 -4.58 -2.63 40.23
CA ILE A 258 -4.78 -2.11 41.59
C ILE A 258 -3.49 -2.18 42.42
N ARG A 259 -2.73 -3.27 42.32
CA ARG A 259 -1.46 -3.45 43.03
C ARG A 259 -0.34 -2.57 42.49
N GLU A 260 -0.30 -2.34 41.18
CA GLU A 260 0.67 -1.45 40.52
C GLU A 260 0.51 0.00 41.01
N GLU A 261 -0.72 0.42 41.31
CA GLU A 261 -1.02 1.72 41.92
C GLU A 261 -0.83 1.76 43.45
N GLY A 262 -0.22 0.72 44.03
CA GLY A 262 0.11 0.65 45.47
C GLY A 262 -1.09 0.40 46.39
N LEU A 263 -2.27 0.11 45.84
CA LEU A 263 -3.48 -0.18 46.61
C LEU A 263 -3.62 -1.69 46.85
N THR A 264 -4.13 -2.07 48.03
CA THR A 264 -4.54 -3.46 48.24
C THR A 264 -5.96 -3.66 47.70
N PRO A 265 -6.24 -4.77 46.99
CA PRO A 265 -7.58 -5.03 46.44
C PRO A 265 -8.69 -5.01 47.49
N HIS A 266 -8.40 -5.30 48.75
CA HIS A 266 -9.38 -5.26 49.82
C HIS A 266 -9.73 -3.84 50.30
N LYS A 267 -8.84 -2.86 50.09
CA LYS A 267 -9.06 -1.45 50.48
C LYS A 267 -9.86 -0.66 49.44
N VAL A 268 -9.99 -1.17 48.21
CA VAL A 268 -10.74 -0.50 47.14
C VAL A 268 -12.22 -0.86 47.23
N PRO A 269 -13.16 0.10 47.23
CA PRO A 269 -14.59 -0.19 47.17
C PRO A 269 -14.97 -1.12 46.01
N LYS A 270 -15.83 -2.12 46.27
CA LYS A 270 -16.26 -3.12 45.26
C LYS A 270 -16.76 -2.48 43.96
N LYS A 271 -17.53 -1.39 44.06
CA LYS A 271 -18.05 -0.62 42.90
C LYS A 271 -16.94 -0.13 41.95
N ILE A 272 -15.77 0.25 42.48
CA ILE A 272 -14.65 0.72 41.67
C ILE A 272 -13.94 -0.45 41.01
N GLN A 273 -13.80 -1.57 41.73
CA GLN A 273 -13.23 -2.80 41.18
C GLN A 273 -14.07 -3.34 40.01
N GLU A 274 -15.39 -3.29 40.14
CA GLU A 274 -16.33 -3.70 39.08
C GLU A 274 -16.22 -2.81 37.85
N LYS A 275 -16.12 -1.48 38.02
CA LYS A 275 -15.90 -0.55 36.90
C LYS A 275 -14.58 -0.79 36.19
N LEU A 276 -13.51 -1.06 36.94
CA LEU A 276 -12.19 -1.34 36.37
C LEU A 276 -12.18 -2.70 35.65
N LEU A 277 -12.81 -3.70 36.25
CA LEU A 277 -13.00 -5.01 35.63
C LEU A 277 -13.79 -4.89 34.34
N PHE A 278 -14.90 -4.15 34.35
CA PHE A 278 -15.72 -3.88 33.17
C PHE A 278 -14.89 -3.24 32.06
N ALA A 279 -14.10 -2.21 32.37
CA ALA A 279 -13.22 -1.57 31.39
C ALA A 279 -12.23 -2.58 30.77
N ASN A 280 -11.61 -3.44 31.58
CA ASN A 280 -10.66 -4.43 31.11
C ASN A 280 -11.33 -5.50 30.23
N VAL A 281 -12.51 -6.00 30.63
CA VAL A 281 -13.32 -6.95 29.84
C VAL A 281 -13.68 -6.36 28.47
N ILE A 282 -14.21 -5.13 28.44
CA ILE A 282 -14.57 -4.47 27.17
C ILE A 282 -13.35 -4.28 26.28
N THR A 283 -12.19 -3.92 26.83
CA THR A 283 -10.97 -3.76 26.01
C THR A 283 -10.46 -5.07 25.42
N GLU A 284 -10.59 -6.17 26.16
CA GLU A 284 -10.21 -7.51 25.68
C GLU A 284 -11.19 -8.01 24.63
N GLU A 285 -12.50 -7.81 24.83
CA GLU A 285 -13.53 -8.19 23.88
C GLU A 285 -13.40 -7.41 22.56
N ILE A 286 -13.15 -6.10 22.62
CA ILE A 286 -12.84 -5.28 21.42
C ILE A 286 -11.59 -5.83 20.71
N GLY A 287 -10.56 -6.24 21.46
CA GLY A 287 -9.34 -6.82 20.91
C GLY A 287 -9.59 -8.19 20.27
N ALA A 288 -10.41 -9.04 20.88
CA ALA A 288 -10.80 -10.35 20.39
C ALA A 288 -11.65 -10.22 19.12
N ALA A 289 -12.71 -9.40 19.18
CA ALA A 289 -13.55 -9.05 18.05
C ALA A 289 -12.74 -8.44 16.90
N TRP A 290 -11.72 -7.64 17.18
CA TRP A 290 -10.84 -7.11 16.15
C TRP A 290 -10.02 -8.20 15.44
N LYS A 291 -9.60 -9.24 16.16
CA LYS A 291 -8.82 -10.35 15.58
C LYS A 291 -9.71 -11.31 14.79
N SER A 292 -10.87 -11.67 15.32
CA SER A 292 -11.82 -12.62 14.71
C SER A 292 -12.57 -12.05 13.51
N ASN A 293 -12.93 -10.76 13.54
CA ASN A 293 -13.80 -10.20 12.50
C ASN A 293 -13.10 -9.96 11.15
N GLY A 294 -13.87 -10.20 10.08
CA GLY A 294 -13.55 -9.81 8.71
C GLY A 294 -13.55 -8.28 8.49
N LEU A 295 -13.43 -7.85 7.23
CA LEU A 295 -13.32 -6.42 6.87
C LEU A 295 -14.54 -5.60 7.30
N LYS A 296 -15.76 -6.15 7.18
CA LYS A 296 -17.01 -5.48 7.57
C LYS A 296 -17.09 -5.28 9.10
N GLY A 297 -16.84 -6.32 9.89
CA GLY A 297 -16.84 -6.22 11.36
C GLY A 297 -15.74 -5.28 11.90
N LYS A 298 -14.55 -5.31 11.27
CA LYS A 298 -13.47 -4.33 11.57
C LYS A 298 -13.88 -2.89 11.28
N HIS A 299 -14.73 -2.64 10.28
CA HIS A 299 -15.23 -1.30 9.98
C HIS A 299 -16.19 -0.79 11.06
N VAL A 300 -17.09 -1.64 11.55
CA VAL A 300 -17.98 -1.31 12.68
C VAL A 300 -17.16 -0.96 13.93
N LEU A 301 -16.19 -1.80 14.28
CA LEU A 301 -15.28 -1.55 15.40
C LEU A 301 -14.48 -0.24 15.22
N LYS A 302 -14.03 0.08 14.02
CA LYS A 302 -13.36 1.36 13.73
C LYS A 302 -14.26 2.58 13.99
N LYS A 303 -15.57 2.48 13.74
CA LYS A 303 -16.51 3.57 14.03
C LYS A 303 -16.61 3.78 15.54
N ILE A 304 -16.82 2.71 16.30
CA ILE A 304 -16.91 2.73 17.77
C ILE A 304 -15.63 3.32 18.37
N VAL A 305 -14.48 2.78 17.96
CA VAL A 305 -13.15 3.17 18.46
C VAL A 305 -12.76 4.62 18.08
N ASN A 306 -13.28 5.15 16.97
CA ASN A 306 -13.12 6.55 16.55
C ASN A 306 -14.32 7.44 16.89
N GLY A 307 -15.17 7.03 17.83
CA GLY A 307 -16.32 7.79 18.29
C GLY A 307 -15.95 9.17 18.84
N GLU A 308 -16.93 10.06 18.84
CA GLU A 308 -16.76 11.46 19.28
C GLU A 308 -16.43 11.56 20.77
N ILE A 309 -17.05 10.71 21.61
CA ILE A 309 -16.79 10.65 23.05
C ILE A 309 -15.31 10.31 23.32
N ILE A 310 -14.78 9.27 22.68
CA ILE A 310 -13.37 8.84 22.85
C ILE A 310 -12.40 9.93 22.36
N LYS A 311 -12.76 10.68 21.32
CA LYS A 311 -12.00 11.83 20.83
C LYS A 311 -12.01 12.99 21.84
N LYS A 312 -13.19 13.35 22.37
CA LYS A 312 -13.37 14.43 23.36
C LYS A 312 -12.47 14.21 24.57
N TYR A 313 -12.43 12.99 25.10
CA TYR A 313 -11.62 12.65 26.28
C TYR A 313 -10.20 12.14 25.95
N LYS A 314 -9.74 12.22 24.69
CA LYS A 314 -8.38 11.83 24.27
C LYS A 314 -7.96 10.38 24.61
N MET A 315 -8.93 9.46 24.76
CA MET A 315 -8.70 8.08 25.23
C MET A 315 -8.20 7.10 24.14
N LYS A 316 -7.96 7.57 22.91
CA LYS A 316 -7.51 6.72 21.79
C LYS A 316 -6.20 5.97 22.07
N LYS A 317 -5.24 6.64 22.71
CA LYS A 317 -3.92 6.05 22.99
C LYS A 317 -4.06 4.89 23.98
N MET A 318 -4.79 5.14 25.07
CA MET A 318 -5.07 4.14 26.11
C MET A 318 -5.83 2.95 25.53
N LEU A 319 -6.90 3.21 24.79
CA LEU A 319 -7.70 2.16 24.16
C LEU A 319 -6.87 1.31 23.19
N GLY A 320 -6.03 1.91 22.35
CA GLY A 320 -5.17 1.16 21.42
C GLY A 320 -4.12 0.30 22.11
N ILE A 321 -3.57 0.78 23.23
CA ILE A 321 -2.62 0.00 24.04
C ILE A 321 -3.34 -1.19 24.69
N LYS A 322 -4.48 -0.96 25.35
CA LYS A 322 -5.21 -2.02 26.07
C LYS A 322 -5.83 -3.07 25.14
N SER A 323 -6.44 -2.65 24.03
CA SER A 323 -7.08 -3.55 23.05
C SER A 323 -6.13 -4.19 22.03
N GLY A 324 -4.85 -3.76 21.98
CA GLY A 324 -3.87 -4.25 21.01
C GLY A 324 -4.09 -3.76 19.57
N ILE A 325 -4.97 -2.77 19.35
CA ILE A 325 -5.21 -2.19 18.03
C ILE A 325 -4.10 -1.18 17.69
N ARG A 326 -3.47 -1.33 16.52
CA ARG A 326 -2.39 -0.44 16.08
C ARG A 326 -2.88 1.00 15.84
N ARG A 327 -2.11 2.00 16.26
CA ARG A 327 -2.45 3.44 16.15
C ARG A 327 -2.86 3.90 14.75
N HIS A 328 -2.33 3.31 13.68
CA HIS A 328 -2.71 3.70 12.32
C HIS A 328 -4.16 3.33 11.96
N HIS A 329 -4.81 2.45 12.73
CA HIS A 329 -6.25 2.19 12.63
C HIS A 329 -7.11 3.24 13.35
N PHE A 330 -6.50 4.01 14.27
CA PHE A 330 -7.12 5.15 14.98
C PHE A 330 -6.86 6.49 14.28
N LYS A 331 -5.88 6.53 13.37
CA LYS A 331 -5.73 7.64 12.44
C LYS A 331 -6.98 7.61 11.57
N ALA A 332 -7.78 8.65 11.70
CA ALA A 332 -8.99 8.81 10.94
C ALA A 332 -8.70 8.48 9.47
N THR A 333 -9.48 7.59 8.87
CA THR A 333 -10.07 7.92 7.58
C THR A 333 -10.80 9.23 7.82
N VAL A 334 -10.09 10.35 7.60
CA VAL A 334 -10.69 11.67 7.55
C VAL A 334 -11.65 11.62 6.38
N CYS A 335 -12.88 11.23 6.67
CA CYS A 335 -14.11 11.70 6.07
C CYS A 335 -15.13 11.50 7.19
N SER A 336 -15.20 12.47 8.08
CA SER A 336 -16.46 12.73 8.79
C SER A 336 -17.55 12.87 7.73
N ASN A 337 -18.58 12.05 7.83
CA ASN A 337 -19.86 12.15 7.12
C ASN A 337 -19.94 11.85 5.62
N LYS A 338 -18.85 11.50 4.93
CA LYS A 338 -18.97 10.80 3.64
C LYS A 338 -18.20 9.50 3.71
N LEU A 339 -18.93 8.40 3.72
CA LEU A 339 -18.39 7.12 3.31
C LEU A 339 -17.67 7.36 1.98
N LEU A 340 -16.34 7.39 1.96
CA LEU A 340 -15.62 6.92 0.78
C LEU A 340 -15.86 5.41 0.75
N SER A 341 -17.09 5.09 0.38
CA SER A 341 -17.56 3.77 0.04
C SER A 341 -16.59 3.23 -1.01
N PHE A 342 -16.23 1.96 -0.90
CA PHE A 342 -15.47 1.23 -1.91
C PHE A 342 -15.83 1.59 -3.37
N PRO A 343 -17.09 1.90 -3.74
CA PRO A 343 -17.43 2.41 -5.08
C PRO A 343 -16.73 3.72 -5.51
N LEU A 344 -16.44 4.67 -4.62
CA LEU A 344 -15.74 5.91 -5.01
C LEU A 344 -14.24 5.69 -5.28
N LEU A 345 -13.62 4.72 -4.59
CA LEU A 345 -12.27 4.27 -4.91
C LEU A 345 -12.24 3.56 -6.27
N ARG A 346 -13.25 2.73 -6.57
CA ARG A 346 -13.41 2.06 -7.87
C ARG A 346 -13.59 3.06 -9.01
N LYS A 347 -14.52 4.02 -8.88
CA LYS A 347 -14.73 5.09 -9.86
C LYS A 347 -13.46 5.90 -10.13
N ARG A 348 -12.64 6.15 -9.10
CA ARG A 348 -11.35 6.87 -9.26
C ARG A 348 -10.29 6.05 -10.02
N VAL A 349 -10.23 4.74 -9.77
CA VAL A 349 -9.31 3.85 -10.49
C VAL A 349 -9.73 3.76 -11.97
N GLU A 350 -11.02 3.57 -12.20
CA GLU A 350 -11.63 3.51 -13.54
C GLU A 350 -11.42 4.81 -14.32
N SER A 351 -11.72 5.96 -13.72
CA SER A 351 -11.47 7.28 -14.34
C SER A 351 -9.99 7.47 -14.70
N ARG A 352 -9.08 6.92 -13.88
CA ARG A 352 -7.65 6.98 -14.15
C ARG A 352 -7.23 6.03 -15.28
N GLU A 353 -7.87 4.87 -15.40
CA GLU A 353 -7.61 3.91 -16.47
C GLU A 353 -8.13 4.41 -17.81
N ILE A 354 -9.33 5.01 -17.84
CA ILE A 354 -9.87 5.70 -19.03
C ILE A 354 -8.90 6.80 -19.48
N LEU A 355 -8.51 7.69 -18.55
CA LEU A 355 -7.60 8.79 -18.85
C LEU A 355 -6.20 8.29 -19.23
N ARG A 356 -5.78 7.11 -18.74
CA ARG A 356 -4.55 6.45 -19.21
C ARG A 356 -4.71 5.92 -20.63
N GLY A 357 -5.85 5.32 -20.94
CA GLY A 357 -6.21 4.87 -22.28
C GLY A 357 -6.10 6.01 -23.28
N ASP A 358 -6.78 7.13 -23.02
CA ASP A 358 -6.76 8.30 -23.90
C ASP A 358 -5.34 8.84 -24.16
N VAL A 359 -4.53 8.93 -23.09
CA VAL A 359 -3.14 9.40 -23.20
C VAL A 359 -2.30 8.41 -24.02
N VAL A 360 -2.51 7.11 -23.85
CA VAL A 360 -1.81 6.08 -24.64
C VAL A 360 -2.21 6.19 -26.10
N THR A 361 -3.52 6.19 -26.40
CA THR A 361 -4.05 6.31 -27.76
C THR A 361 -3.57 7.58 -28.44
N PHE A 362 -3.58 8.72 -27.74
CA PHE A 362 -3.05 9.99 -28.26
C PHE A 362 -1.55 9.88 -28.59
N LEU A 363 -0.73 9.33 -27.69
CA LEU A 363 0.71 9.22 -27.91
C LEU A 363 1.07 8.17 -28.97
N GLU A 364 0.22 7.17 -29.21
CA GLU A 364 0.44 6.13 -30.23
C GLU A 364 0.14 6.60 -31.65
N ARG A 365 -0.55 7.74 -31.85
CA ARG A 365 -0.75 8.34 -33.17
C ARG A 365 0.59 8.64 -33.85
N ASP A 366 0.66 8.43 -35.16
CA ASP A 366 1.88 8.61 -35.96
C ASP A 366 2.39 10.06 -35.94
N ASP A 367 1.49 11.04 -35.83
CA ASP A 367 1.84 12.47 -35.69
C ASP A 367 2.67 12.74 -34.42
N ASN A 368 2.36 12.03 -33.34
CA ASN A 368 2.93 12.27 -32.02
C ASN A 368 4.13 11.35 -31.72
N SER A 369 4.15 10.16 -32.31
CA SER A 369 5.27 9.22 -32.19
C SER A 369 5.51 8.41 -33.45
N ARG A 370 6.77 8.20 -33.78
CA ARG A 370 7.21 7.34 -34.89
C ARG A 370 7.58 5.95 -34.39
N MET A 371 7.11 4.91 -35.07
CA MET A 371 7.52 3.53 -34.81
C MET A 371 8.96 3.28 -35.28
N MET A 372 9.75 2.58 -34.48
CA MET A 372 11.12 2.21 -34.85
C MET A 372 11.08 1.01 -35.82
N PRO A 373 11.90 0.99 -36.89
CA PRO A 373 11.85 -0.07 -37.91
C PRO A 373 12.59 -1.36 -37.50
N GLY A 374 13.47 -1.32 -36.50
CA GLY A 374 14.34 -2.45 -36.19
C GLY A 374 13.62 -3.65 -35.56
N LYS A 375 13.95 -4.88 -35.99
CA LYS A 375 13.44 -6.12 -35.38
C LYS A 375 13.78 -6.24 -33.88
N ASN A 376 14.93 -5.68 -33.48
CA ASN A 376 15.41 -5.62 -32.10
C ASN A 376 14.82 -4.45 -31.30
N ASP A 377 14.08 -3.55 -31.95
CA ASP A 377 13.42 -2.42 -31.29
C ASP A 377 12.07 -2.81 -30.70
N LYS A 378 12.04 -3.96 -30.02
CA LYS A 378 10.88 -4.45 -29.28
C LYS A 378 11.09 -4.27 -27.77
N LYS A 379 10.01 -4.07 -27.04
CA LYS A 379 10.01 -3.99 -25.58
C LYS A 379 9.08 -5.04 -24.98
N LYS A 380 9.56 -5.75 -23.96
CA LYS A 380 8.77 -6.74 -23.22
C LYS A 380 7.72 -6.02 -22.36
N THR A 381 6.46 -6.34 -22.60
CA THR A 381 5.25 -5.93 -21.86
C THR A 381 4.61 -7.18 -21.26
N GLU A 382 3.66 -7.01 -20.33
CA GLU A 382 2.97 -8.14 -19.68
C GLU A 382 2.18 -9.01 -20.67
N THR A 383 1.75 -8.45 -21.80
CA THR A 383 1.01 -9.11 -22.88
C THR A 383 1.88 -9.62 -24.03
N GLY A 384 3.20 -9.40 -24.01
CA GLY A 384 4.11 -9.83 -25.07
C GLY A 384 5.16 -8.80 -25.48
N HIS A 385 5.60 -8.84 -26.74
CA HIS A 385 6.59 -7.92 -27.30
C HIS A 385 5.91 -6.83 -28.13
N ILE A 386 6.06 -5.57 -27.72
CA ILE A 386 5.51 -4.41 -28.45
C ILE A 386 6.66 -3.63 -29.09
N GLN A 387 6.50 -3.20 -30.35
CA GLN A 387 7.48 -2.37 -31.05
C GLN A 387 7.65 -1.03 -30.34
N LYS A 388 8.90 -0.57 -30.19
CA LYS A 388 9.22 0.72 -29.58
C LYS A 388 8.77 1.84 -30.51
N ARG A 389 8.17 2.87 -29.92
CA ARG A 389 7.88 4.14 -30.60
C ARG A 389 8.73 5.24 -29.97
N VAL A 390 9.13 6.22 -30.75
CA VAL A 390 9.89 7.39 -30.28
C VAL A 390 9.04 8.62 -30.51
N LEU A 391 8.90 9.45 -29.49
CA LEU A 391 8.15 10.71 -29.60
C LEU A 391 8.79 11.65 -30.62
N ASN A 392 7.95 12.31 -31.41
CA ASN A 392 8.38 13.31 -32.38
C ASN A 392 8.75 14.63 -31.70
N ASP A 393 8.07 14.96 -30.60
CA ASP A 393 8.26 16.21 -29.87
C ASP A 393 8.45 15.98 -28.34
N SER A 394 8.76 17.05 -27.61
CA SER A 394 8.86 17.09 -26.17
C SER A 394 7.52 16.78 -25.50
N MET A 395 7.58 16.21 -24.31
CA MET A 395 6.39 15.91 -23.50
C MET A 395 5.57 17.17 -23.15
N LEU A 396 6.20 18.35 -23.16
CA LEU A 396 5.54 19.61 -22.84
C LEU A 396 4.60 20.03 -23.98
N PHE A 397 5.09 20.04 -25.22
CA PHE A 397 4.28 20.41 -26.37
C PHE A 397 3.19 19.37 -26.67
N LEU A 398 3.51 18.08 -26.53
CA LEU A 398 2.50 17.02 -26.63
C LEU A 398 1.41 17.14 -25.57
N HIS A 399 1.73 17.64 -24.37
CA HIS A 399 0.73 17.90 -23.32
C HIS A 399 -0.16 19.09 -23.65
N LEU A 400 0.40 20.15 -24.25
CA LEU A 400 -0.39 21.29 -24.74
C LEU A 400 -1.33 20.85 -25.86
N LYS A 401 -0.85 20.10 -26.84
CA LYS A 401 -1.66 19.51 -27.92
C LYS A 401 -2.74 18.56 -27.37
N PHE A 402 -2.41 17.76 -26.36
CA PHE A 402 -3.41 16.90 -25.71
C PHE A 402 -4.51 17.73 -25.00
N LYS A 403 -4.15 18.85 -24.37
CA LYS A 403 -5.13 19.75 -23.72
C LYS A 403 -6.05 20.45 -24.71
N THR A 404 -5.60 20.71 -25.94
CA THR A 404 -6.44 21.31 -26.98
C THR A 404 -7.40 20.28 -27.58
N GLU A 405 -6.96 19.04 -27.75
CA GLU A 405 -7.78 17.97 -28.34
C GLU A 405 -8.73 17.29 -27.35
N SER A 406 -8.36 17.25 -26.06
CA SER A 406 -9.14 16.57 -25.03
C SER A 406 -9.73 17.55 -24.02
N PRO A 407 -11.04 17.45 -23.69
CA PRO A 407 -11.65 18.28 -22.64
C PRO A 407 -11.16 17.93 -21.21
N LYS A 408 -10.31 16.90 -21.08
CA LYS A 408 -9.87 16.37 -19.77
C LYS A 408 -8.72 17.19 -19.19
N LYS A 409 -8.94 17.74 -18.00
CA LYS A 409 -7.93 18.52 -17.26
C LYS A 409 -6.85 17.60 -16.68
N ILE A 410 -5.72 17.48 -17.38
CA ILE A 410 -4.54 16.74 -16.91
C ILE A 410 -3.34 17.66 -16.66
N SER A 411 -2.61 17.42 -15.57
CA SER A 411 -1.33 18.10 -15.32
C SER A 411 -0.20 17.46 -16.12
N LEU A 412 0.82 18.24 -16.51
CA LEU A 412 2.01 17.74 -17.22
C LEU A 412 2.66 16.56 -16.49
N ALA A 413 2.79 16.66 -15.16
CA ALA A 413 3.38 15.59 -14.35
C ALA A 413 2.55 14.30 -14.40
N THR A 414 1.22 14.40 -14.42
CA THR A 414 0.34 13.23 -14.55
C THR A 414 0.45 12.65 -15.96
N PHE A 415 0.42 13.49 -16.99
CA PHE A 415 0.59 13.10 -18.39
C PHE A 415 1.90 12.31 -18.61
N CYS A 416 3.02 12.84 -18.11
CA CYS A 416 4.32 12.17 -18.16
C CYS A 416 4.36 10.81 -17.44
N ARG A 417 3.59 10.65 -16.36
CA ARG A 417 3.53 9.37 -15.62
C ARG A 417 2.66 8.33 -16.29
N LEU A 418 1.66 8.76 -17.07
CA LEU A 418 0.75 7.86 -17.77
C LEU A 418 1.32 7.34 -19.09
N ARG A 419 2.39 7.96 -19.59
CA ARG A 419 3.13 7.48 -20.76
C ARG A 419 3.52 6.00 -20.60
N PRO A 420 3.19 5.15 -21.56
CA PRO A 420 3.56 3.74 -21.51
C PRO A 420 5.06 3.55 -21.80
N LYS A 421 5.61 2.40 -21.38
CA LYS A 421 7.06 2.17 -21.41
C LYS A 421 7.63 1.97 -22.82
N HIS A 422 6.84 1.48 -23.78
CA HIS A 422 7.27 1.26 -25.17
C HIS A 422 7.39 2.56 -25.97
N ILE A 423 6.76 3.64 -25.50
CA ILE A 423 6.92 4.99 -26.02
C ILE A 423 8.11 5.65 -25.32
N CYS A 424 9.22 5.71 -26.04
CA CYS A 424 10.47 6.28 -25.59
C CYS A 424 10.49 7.80 -25.78
N LEU A 425 11.06 8.50 -24.80
CA LEU A 425 11.44 9.89 -25.00
C LEU A 425 12.48 9.96 -26.11
N THR A 426 12.40 11.05 -26.87
CA THR A 426 13.45 11.47 -27.78
C THR A 426 14.72 11.72 -26.97
N LYS A 427 15.66 10.78 -27.01
CA LYS A 427 16.99 10.99 -26.44
C LYS A 427 17.78 11.86 -27.40
N HIS A 428 17.96 13.12 -27.03
CA HIS A 428 18.71 14.09 -27.83
C HIS A 428 20.20 13.78 -27.95
N LEU A 429 20.74 12.86 -27.13
CA LEU A 429 22.12 12.38 -27.28
C LEU A 429 22.30 11.40 -28.45
N SER A 430 21.23 10.72 -28.88
CA SER A 430 21.27 9.74 -29.97
C SER A 430 20.52 10.20 -31.22
N ARG A 431 19.90 11.38 -31.18
CA ARG A 431 19.34 12.06 -32.34
C ARG A 431 20.02 13.42 -32.43
N ASN A 432 20.91 13.53 -33.41
CA ASN A 432 21.49 14.75 -33.95
C ASN A 432 20.40 15.83 -34.01
N LYS A 433 20.43 16.77 -33.06
CA LYS A 433 19.33 17.70 -32.82
C LYS A 433 19.26 18.86 -33.84
N CYS A 434 20.18 18.90 -34.79
CA CYS A 434 19.86 19.08 -36.20
C CYS A 434 20.84 18.18 -37.00
N LEU A 435 20.47 17.74 -38.20
CA LEU A 435 21.42 17.21 -39.19
C LEU A 435 22.08 18.33 -40.01
N CYS A 436 21.82 19.59 -39.66
CA CYS A 436 22.45 20.73 -40.28
C CYS A 436 23.94 20.78 -39.91
N GLN A 437 24.77 20.97 -40.94
CA GLN A 437 26.22 21.03 -40.88
C GLN A 437 26.73 21.96 -39.75
N LYS A 438 26.00 23.06 -39.47
CA LYS A 438 26.34 24.05 -38.43
C LYS A 438 26.36 23.46 -37.01
N HIS A 439 25.30 22.79 -36.55
CA HIS A 439 25.32 22.23 -35.19
C HIS A 439 26.25 21.01 -35.09
N GLN A 440 26.46 20.28 -36.20
CA GLN A 440 27.39 19.16 -36.22
C GLN A 440 28.85 19.64 -36.09
N ASN A 441 29.23 20.68 -36.84
CA ASN A 441 30.55 21.29 -36.73
C ASN A 441 30.75 21.94 -35.35
N MET A 442 29.73 22.59 -34.78
CA MET A 442 29.80 23.15 -33.43
C MET A 442 29.98 22.06 -32.36
N ALA A 443 29.29 20.93 -32.47
CA ALA A 443 29.48 19.80 -31.56
C ALA A 443 30.89 19.17 -31.66
N LEU A 444 31.47 19.11 -32.86
CA LEU A 444 32.85 18.64 -33.08
C LEU A 444 33.87 19.60 -32.45
N ALA A 445 33.69 20.91 -32.65
CA ALA A 445 34.52 21.92 -32.00
C ALA A 445 34.43 21.83 -30.47
N LEU A 446 33.22 21.73 -29.90
CA LEU A 446 33.00 21.60 -28.44
C LEU A 446 33.61 20.33 -27.86
N LYS A 447 33.53 19.21 -28.60
CA LYS A 447 34.16 17.95 -28.20
C LYS A 447 35.67 18.08 -28.15
N ASN A 448 36.29 18.78 -29.10
CA ASN A 448 37.73 18.98 -29.11
C ASN A 448 38.19 19.97 -28.06
N MET A 449 37.45 21.07 -27.83
CA MET A 449 37.74 21.99 -26.72
C MET A 449 37.71 21.28 -25.36
N LYS A 450 36.76 20.35 -25.18
CA LYS A 450 36.71 19.50 -23.98
C LYS A 450 37.92 18.58 -23.85
N THR A 451 38.36 17.98 -24.96
CA THR A 451 39.59 17.15 -24.99
C THR A 451 40.84 17.97 -24.68
N SER A 452 40.88 19.23 -25.14
CA SER A 452 41.95 20.20 -24.84
C SER A 452 41.92 20.76 -23.41
N GLY A 453 40.99 20.31 -22.56
CA GLY A 453 40.94 20.63 -21.13
C GLY A 453 39.92 21.68 -20.72
N ALA A 454 39.15 22.26 -21.65
CA ALA A 454 38.11 23.22 -21.30
C ALA A 454 36.89 22.52 -20.67
N ASN A 455 36.32 23.08 -19.60
CA ASN A 455 35.16 22.50 -18.92
C ASN A 455 33.85 22.87 -19.63
N VAL A 456 33.70 22.40 -20.87
CA VAL A 456 32.62 22.79 -21.77
C VAL A 456 31.64 21.65 -22.02
N THR A 457 30.35 21.99 -22.14
CA THR A 457 29.33 21.02 -22.53
C THR A 457 29.42 20.66 -24.00
N ILE A 458 29.33 19.37 -24.32
CA ILE A 458 29.36 18.85 -25.71
C ILE A 458 28.09 19.26 -26.48
N ASN A 459 27.00 19.58 -25.78
CA ASN A 459 25.74 19.97 -26.42
C ASN A 459 25.79 21.44 -26.87
N PRO A 460 25.66 21.74 -28.18
CA PRO A 460 25.74 23.10 -28.69
C PRO A 460 24.67 24.05 -28.10
N ASP A 461 23.44 23.57 -27.90
CA ASP A 461 22.35 24.40 -27.35
C ASP A 461 22.52 24.74 -25.87
N GLU A 462 23.22 23.87 -25.13
CA GLU A 462 23.55 24.11 -23.73
C GLU A 462 24.74 25.06 -23.62
N PHE A 463 25.73 24.89 -24.51
CA PHE A 463 26.87 25.79 -24.61
C PHE A 463 26.44 27.23 -24.92
N VAL A 464 25.57 27.44 -25.91
CA VAL A 464 25.05 28.78 -26.23
C VAL A 464 24.27 29.39 -25.07
N ARG A 465 23.59 28.57 -24.26
CA ARG A 465 22.91 29.05 -23.04
C ARG A 465 23.91 29.44 -21.96
N GLN A 466 24.96 28.65 -21.75
CA GLN A 466 26.03 28.97 -20.81
C GLN A 466 26.85 30.20 -21.21
N LEU A 467 26.99 30.44 -22.52
CA LEU A 467 27.66 31.64 -23.05
C LEU A 467 26.92 32.95 -22.70
N LYS A 468 25.62 32.88 -22.39
CA LYS A 468 24.88 34.05 -21.91
C LYS A 468 25.29 34.46 -20.50
N ASP A 469 25.73 33.49 -19.69
CA ASP A 469 26.09 33.69 -18.30
C ASP A 469 27.60 33.91 -18.11
N LYS A 470 28.43 33.44 -19.05
CA LYS A 470 29.88 33.64 -19.08
C LYS A 470 30.36 34.07 -20.47
N PRO A 471 31.06 35.21 -20.60
CA PRO A 471 31.52 35.67 -21.89
C PRO A 471 32.59 34.72 -22.45
N LEU A 472 32.56 34.52 -23.77
CA LEU A 472 33.44 33.61 -24.52
C LEU A 472 34.95 33.73 -24.20
N PRO A 473 35.52 34.93 -23.94
CA PRO A 473 36.95 35.07 -23.62
C PRO A 473 37.38 34.34 -22.33
N GLU A 474 36.51 34.28 -21.32
CA GLU A 474 36.81 33.58 -20.07
C GLU A 474 36.92 32.06 -20.30
N ILE A 475 36.05 31.51 -21.15
CA ILE A 475 36.05 30.09 -21.50
C ILE A 475 37.28 29.72 -22.33
N LEU A 476 37.73 30.63 -23.21
CA LEU A 476 38.93 30.42 -24.04
C LEU A 476 40.22 30.50 -23.20
N SER A 477 40.23 31.28 -22.13
CA SER A 477 41.38 31.36 -21.21
C SER A 477 41.63 30.06 -20.42
N GLU A 478 40.63 29.17 -20.33
CA GLU A 478 40.77 27.84 -19.70
C GLU A 478 41.45 26.80 -20.62
N ILE A 479 41.62 27.11 -21.91
CA ILE A 479 42.23 26.20 -22.88
C ILE A 479 43.75 26.24 -22.73
N ARG A 480 44.36 25.08 -22.44
CA ARG A 480 45.81 24.96 -22.24
C ARG A 480 46.63 25.04 -23.53
N ASN A 481 46.00 24.85 -24.69
CA ASN A 481 46.65 24.81 -26.00
C ASN A 481 46.22 26.02 -26.84
N GLU A 482 47.18 26.83 -27.29
CA GLU A 482 46.93 28.02 -28.12
C GLU A 482 46.28 27.67 -29.48
N ASN A 483 46.51 26.45 -29.99
CA ASN A 483 45.96 25.98 -31.26
C ASN A 483 45.15 24.69 -31.07
N VAL A 484 43.82 24.77 -31.25
CA VAL A 484 42.93 23.60 -31.20
C VAL A 484 42.55 23.18 -32.62
N ARG A 485 43.07 22.02 -33.07
CA ARG A 485 42.64 21.41 -34.33
C ARG A 485 41.28 20.72 -34.12
N TYR A 486 40.35 20.93 -35.04
CA TYR A 486 39.08 20.20 -35.03
C TYR A 486 38.61 19.84 -36.43
N GLU A 487 37.94 18.69 -36.50
CA GLU A 487 37.33 18.19 -37.72
C GLU A 487 36.06 18.96 -38.02
N GLN A 488 35.84 19.26 -39.30
CA GLN A 488 34.61 19.91 -39.75
C GLN A 488 34.04 19.23 -40.99
N TRP A 489 32.72 19.12 -41.03
CA TRP A 489 32.03 18.74 -42.25
C TRP A 489 32.05 19.91 -43.22
N LYS A 490 32.58 19.69 -44.43
CA LYS A 490 32.59 20.65 -45.54
C LYS A 490 32.00 19.98 -46.79
N LYS A 491 31.30 20.76 -47.62
CA LYS A 491 30.90 20.31 -48.97
C LYS A 491 32.13 20.38 -49.86
N VAL A 492 32.54 19.23 -50.39
CA VAL A 492 33.69 19.11 -51.30
C VAL A 492 33.18 18.62 -52.65
N GLU A 493 33.68 19.24 -53.71
CA GLU A 493 33.47 18.79 -55.09
C GLU A 493 34.37 17.58 -55.34
N MET A 494 33.74 16.46 -55.68
CA MET A 494 34.46 15.24 -56.05
C MET A 494 34.82 15.30 -57.54
N ALA A 495 35.77 14.47 -57.98
CA ALA A 495 36.19 14.37 -59.39
C ALA A 495 35.00 14.14 -60.36
N ASP A 496 33.92 13.53 -59.87
CA ASP A 496 32.69 13.28 -60.63
C ASP A 496 31.74 14.51 -60.75
N GLY A 497 32.19 15.71 -60.36
CA GLY A 497 31.39 16.95 -60.37
C GLY A 497 30.27 17.02 -59.30
N LYS A 498 30.05 15.95 -58.54
CA LYS A 498 29.01 15.88 -57.49
C LYS A 498 29.54 16.42 -56.16
N LYS A 499 28.81 17.37 -55.55
CA LYS A 499 29.11 17.91 -54.21
C LYS A 499 28.68 16.91 -53.13
N LYS A 500 29.62 16.41 -52.33
CA LYS A 500 29.35 15.53 -51.18
C LYS A 500 29.87 16.16 -49.89
N ASN A 501 29.21 15.88 -48.77
CA ASN A 501 29.71 16.28 -47.45
C ASN A 501 30.86 15.35 -47.07
N LYS A 502 32.04 15.91 -46.83
CA LYS A 502 33.23 15.19 -46.35
C LYS A 502 33.65 15.79 -45.01
N ASN A 503 34.11 14.94 -44.10
CA ASN A 503 34.76 15.39 -42.87
C ASN A 503 36.20 15.75 -43.21
N CYS A 504 36.62 16.98 -42.91
CA CYS A 504 37.90 17.57 -43.27
C CYS A 504 38.65 18.06 -42.04
#